data_AF-A0A4U0H216-F1
#
_entry.id   AF-A0A4U0H216-F1
#
_cell.length_a   1.000
_cell.length_b   1.000
_cell.length_c   1.000
_cell.angle_alpha   90.00
_cell.angle_beta   90.00
_cell.angle_gamma   90.00
#
_symmetry.space_group_name_H-M   'P 1'
#
loop_
_entity.id
_entity.type
_entity.pdbx_description
1 polymer ?
#
loop_
_entity_poly.entity_id
_entity_poly.type
_entity_poly.pdbx_seq_one_letter_code
_entity_poly.pdbx_strand_id
1 'polypeptide(L)'
;MGIGAFKKYYWAIGVLLVVQLFLYLFQQDPERVEVYYSRMFYPIFSYFPAMLFTWLPFSIGDIFYLCSLITVIALLFLCLKLLFQRKYSASYRTMLQLLVFGVFLYTYFYISWGTNYYRIPLAQHLHLDVDHISKADHLHVLEKYILIANELREGLDLSSESKKNARMELRHLMCNDDLFTPMLSKTQVHSKAPISSELVSYFTVTGYFNPFTQEVHVNQDIPIQSYPFTAVHELAHQMGIGFEDECNFIAFRKLIDHNNLWYRYSAYYETIQYLLRPLLHDKELYQSYIAKLSPLVKADFLQEKEFWKSYSGWINSVAAVFYSGYLKHNNQPEGLERYNMMAKLVIAWELKNQQTSDF
;
A
#
# COMPACT_ATOMS: atom_id res chain seq x y z
N MET A 1 -10.35 -41.16 -20.41
CA MET A 1 -9.22 -40.36 -20.93
C MET A 1 -7.98 -40.72 -20.12
N GLY A 2 -6.90 -41.15 -20.77
CA GLY A 2 -5.67 -41.54 -20.06
C GLY A 2 -4.94 -40.34 -19.44
N ILE A 3 -4.06 -40.59 -18.47
CA ILE A 3 -3.25 -39.60 -17.73
C ILE A 3 -2.50 -38.63 -18.68
N GLY A 4 -2.13 -39.09 -19.88
CA GLY A 4 -1.46 -38.28 -20.90
C GLY A 4 -2.23 -37.02 -21.33
N ALA A 5 -3.57 -37.01 -21.25
CA ALA A 5 -4.38 -35.86 -21.67
C ALA A 5 -4.23 -34.63 -20.76
N PHE A 6 -3.77 -34.83 -19.52
CA PHE A 6 -3.60 -33.77 -18.52
C PHE A 6 -2.13 -33.44 -18.24
N LYS A 7 -1.19 -34.19 -18.84
CA LYS A 7 0.25 -34.10 -18.59
C LYS A 7 0.77 -32.66 -18.61
N LYS A 8 0.35 -31.85 -19.59
CA LYS A 8 0.77 -30.45 -19.70
C LYS A 8 0.41 -29.58 -18.50
N TYR A 9 -0.74 -29.81 -17.87
CA TYR A 9 -1.18 -29.02 -16.70
C TYR A 9 -0.38 -29.40 -15.46
N TYR A 10 -0.13 -30.69 -15.25
CA TYR A 10 0.73 -31.15 -14.15
C TYR A 10 2.16 -30.65 -14.30
N TRP A 11 2.70 -30.65 -15.53
CA TRP A 11 4.01 -30.04 -15.80
C TRP A 11 4.03 -28.55 -15.50
N ALA A 12 3.02 -27.79 -15.94
CA ALA A 12 2.93 -26.36 -15.65
C ALA A 12 2.86 -26.09 -14.12
N ILE A 13 2.01 -26.83 -13.40
CA ILE A 13 1.90 -26.72 -11.94
C ILE A 13 3.24 -27.10 -11.29
N GLY A 14 3.85 -28.21 -11.68
CA GLY A 14 5.13 -28.67 -11.13
C GLY A 14 6.24 -27.65 -11.30
N VAL A 15 6.37 -27.04 -12.49
CA VAL A 15 7.35 -25.98 -12.75
C VAL A 15 7.08 -24.76 -11.86
N LEU A 16 5.82 -24.30 -11.79
CA LEU A 16 5.48 -23.14 -10.96
C LEU A 16 5.72 -23.40 -9.47
N LEU A 17 5.44 -24.62 -8.98
CA LEU A 17 5.72 -24.99 -7.58
C LEU A 17 7.23 -25.06 -7.30
N VAL A 18 8.04 -25.51 -8.25
CA VAL A 18 9.52 -25.47 -8.10
C VAL A 18 10.01 -24.02 -8.02
N VAL A 19 9.46 -23.12 -8.85
CA VAL A 19 9.78 -21.69 -8.78
C VAL A 19 9.34 -21.10 -7.43
N GLN A 20 8.15 -21.44 -6.93
CA GLN A 20 7.70 -21.00 -5.60
C GLN A 20 8.58 -21.52 -4.48
N LEU A 21 9.02 -22.78 -4.55
CA LEU A 21 9.95 -23.34 -3.57
C LEU A 21 11.28 -22.57 -3.59
N PHE A 22 11.80 -22.24 -4.77
CA PHE A 22 12.97 -21.40 -4.91
C PHE A 22 12.76 -20.01 -4.28
N LEU A 23 11.65 -19.34 -4.59
CA LEU A 23 11.31 -18.03 -4.02
C LEU A 23 11.19 -18.08 -2.49
N TYR A 24 10.52 -19.11 -1.97
CA TYR A 24 10.38 -19.32 -0.53
C TYR A 24 11.75 -19.47 0.17
N LEU A 25 12.66 -20.27 -0.39
CA LEU A 25 14.01 -20.44 0.13
C LEU A 25 14.84 -19.15 -0.01
N PHE A 26 14.61 -18.39 -1.07
CA PHE A 26 15.28 -17.11 -1.31
C PHE A 26 14.83 -16.04 -0.29
N GLN A 27 13.55 -16.03 0.07
CA GLN A 27 12.92 -15.09 1.01
C GLN A 27 13.29 -15.31 2.48
N GLN A 28 13.99 -16.40 2.84
CA GLN A 28 14.40 -16.66 4.23
C GLN A 28 15.51 -15.73 4.74
N ASP A 29 16.12 -14.95 3.85
CA ASP A 29 17.30 -14.13 4.12
C ASP A 29 17.03 -12.69 3.65
N PRO A 30 16.68 -11.77 4.57
CA PRO A 30 16.33 -10.39 4.20
C PRO A 30 17.45 -9.61 3.52
N GLU A 31 18.72 -9.89 3.84
CA GLU A 31 19.86 -9.25 3.18
C GLU A 31 19.94 -9.67 1.71
N ARG A 32 19.68 -10.94 1.43
CA ARG A 32 19.63 -11.46 0.06
C ARG A 32 18.49 -10.84 -0.74
N VAL A 33 17.32 -10.69 -0.12
CA VAL A 33 16.17 -10.02 -0.74
C VAL A 33 16.51 -8.57 -1.04
N GLU A 34 17.07 -7.84 -0.08
CA GLU A 34 17.42 -6.43 -0.22
C GLU A 34 18.41 -6.20 -1.38
N VAL A 35 19.50 -6.98 -1.42
CA VAL A 35 20.57 -6.78 -2.41
C VAL A 35 20.14 -7.30 -3.79
N TYR A 36 19.80 -8.58 -3.89
CA TYR A 36 19.66 -9.23 -5.21
C TYR A 36 18.28 -9.03 -5.82
N TYR A 37 17.22 -9.01 -5.01
CA TYR A 37 15.87 -8.79 -5.52
C TYR A 37 15.55 -7.30 -5.61
N SER A 38 15.51 -6.58 -4.49
CA SER A 38 14.94 -5.24 -4.44
C SER A 38 15.82 -4.15 -5.06
N ARG A 39 17.15 -4.25 -4.93
CA ARG A 39 18.08 -3.25 -5.49
C ARG A 39 18.62 -3.58 -6.89
N MET A 40 18.67 -4.87 -7.25
CA MET A 40 19.21 -5.30 -8.55
C MET A 40 18.11 -5.73 -9.52
N PHE A 41 17.36 -6.79 -9.20
CA PHE A 41 16.39 -7.37 -10.12
C PHE A 41 15.15 -6.48 -10.32
N TYR A 42 14.53 -6.01 -9.24
CA TYR A 42 13.26 -5.29 -9.27
C TYR A 42 13.33 -3.99 -10.08
N PRO A 43 14.38 -3.14 -9.97
CA PRO A 43 14.53 -1.96 -10.81
C PRO A 43 14.58 -2.30 -12.31
N ILE A 44 15.31 -3.36 -12.68
CA ILE A 44 15.40 -3.80 -14.09
C ILE A 44 14.06 -4.34 -14.58
N PHE A 45 13.40 -5.17 -13.75
CA PHE A 45 12.10 -5.75 -14.09
C PHE A 45 11.03 -4.68 -14.27
N SER A 46 10.91 -3.75 -13.30
CA SER A 46 9.90 -2.70 -13.27
C SER A 46 9.97 -1.73 -14.46
N TYR A 47 11.16 -1.55 -15.04
CA TYR A 47 11.32 -0.73 -16.24
C TYR A 47 10.47 -1.25 -17.43
N PHE A 48 10.32 -2.57 -17.57
CA PHE A 48 9.61 -3.16 -18.71
C PHE A 48 8.10 -2.87 -18.68
N PRO A 49 7.34 -3.16 -17.60
CA PRO A 49 5.94 -2.75 -17.51
C PRO A 49 5.75 -1.23 -17.57
N ALA A 50 6.64 -0.45 -16.98
CA ALA A 50 6.58 1.01 -17.05
C ALA A 50 6.68 1.51 -18.50
N MET A 51 7.63 0.99 -19.29
CA MET A 51 7.76 1.30 -20.71
C MET A 51 6.48 0.96 -21.50
N LEU A 52 5.82 -0.16 -21.17
CA LEU A 52 4.63 -0.61 -21.89
C LEU A 52 3.37 0.19 -21.52
N PHE A 53 3.19 0.56 -20.25
CA PHE A 53 1.90 1.01 -19.74
C PHE A 53 1.88 2.47 -19.30
N THR A 54 2.99 3.08 -18.90
CA THR A 54 2.99 4.43 -18.30
C THR A 54 2.46 5.51 -19.26
N TRP A 55 2.72 5.40 -20.56
CA TRP A 55 2.27 6.38 -21.56
C TRP A 55 0.78 6.31 -21.90
N LEU A 56 0.09 5.22 -21.51
CA LEU A 56 -1.34 5.07 -21.75
C LEU A 56 -2.15 5.94 -20.76
N PRO A 57 -3.19 6.66 -21.21
CA PRO A 57 -3.95 7.58 -20.36
C PRO A 57 -4.94 6.86 -19.42
N PHE A 58 -5.11 5.54 -19.55
CA PHE A 58 -5.97 4.70 -18.73
C PHE A 58 -5.17 3.59 -18.03
N SER A 59 -5.78 2.96 -17.03
CA SER A 59 -5.18 1.88 -16.25
C SER A 59 -5.24 0.54 -16.99
N ILE A 60 -4.09 -0.06 -17.27
CA ILE A 60 -4.03 -1.44 -17.76
C ILE A 60 -4.21 -2.42 -16.59
N GLY A 61 -3.79 -2.02 -15.39
CA GLY A 61 -3.96 -2.77 -14.16
C GLY A 61 -5.42 -3.06 -13.84
N ASP A 62 -6.30 -2.08 -13.99
CA ASP A 62 -7.73 -2.25 -13.73
C ASP A 62 -8.38 -3.18 -14.76
N ILE A 63 -7.98 -3.06 -16.03
CA ILE A 63 -8.42 -3.98 -17.09
C ILE A 63 -7.93 -5.39 -16.77
N PHE A 64 -6.67 -5.54 -16.35
CA PHE A 64 -6.10 -6.83 -15.96
C PHE A 64 -6.86 -7.46 -14.78
N TYR A 65 -7.19 -6.68 -13.74
CA TYR A 65 -8.01 -7.14 -12.62
C TYR A 65 -9.40 -7.57 -13.07
N LEU A 66 -10.08 -6.78 -13.90
CA LEU A 66 -11.40 -7.12 -14.43
C LEU A 66 -11.36 -8.39 -15.28
N CYS A 67 -10.40 -8.51 -16.20
CA CYS A 67 -10.22 -9.70 -17.03
C CYS A 67 -9.88 -10.94 -16.20
N SER A 68 -9.05 -10.81 -15.16
CA SER A 68 -8.70 -11.90 -14.26
C SER A 68 -9.92 -12.37 -13.47
N LEU A 69 -10.72 -11.44 -12.94
CA LEU A 69 -11.97 -11.75 -12.24
C LEU A 69 -12.98 -12.48 -13.15
N ILE A 70 -13.20 -11.96 -14.37
CA ILE A 70 -14.09 -12.58 -15.36
C ILE A 70 -13.59 -13.99 -15.71
N THR A 71 -12.28 -14.16 -15.89
CA THR A 71 -11.66 -15.47 -16.19
C THR A 71 -11.89 -16.47 -15.07
N VAL A 72 -11.68 -16.07 -13.81
CA VAL A 72 -11.93 -16.93 -12.64
C VAL A 72 -13.40 -17.32 -12.56
N ILE A 73 -14.33 -16.36 -12.67
CA ILE A 73 -15.77 -16.63 -12.61
C ILE A 73 -16.20 -17.54 -13.76
N ALA A 74 -15.74 -17.29 -14.99
CA ALA A 74 -16.07 -18.08 -16.16
C ALA A 74 -15.55 -19.53 -16.03
N LEU A 75 -14.31 -19.72 -15.58
CA LEU A 75 -13.74 -21.05 -15.35
C LEU A 75 -14.42 -21.78 -14.20
N LEU A 76 -14.75 -21.10 -13.10
CA LEU A 76 -15.51 -21.68 -11.98
C LEU A 76 -16.90 -22.11 -12.44
N PHE A 77 -17.65 -21.24 -13.10
CA PHE A 77 -18.98 -21.54 -13.62
C PHE A 77 -18.95 -22.71 -14.61
N LEU A 78 -17.99 -22.69 -15.55
CA LEU A 78 -17.83 -23.78 -16.52
C LEU A 78 -17.47 -25.10 -15.83
N CYS A 79 -16.58 -25.07 -14.84
CA CYS A 79 -16.18 -26.24 -14.05
C CYS A 79 -17.39 -26.87 -13.36
N LEU A 80 -18.21 -26.05 -12.68
CA LEU A 80 -19.43 -26.48 -12.00
C LEU A 80 -20.49 -26.98 -12.99
N LYS A 81 -20.74 -26.26 -14.08
CA LYS A 81 -21.68 -26.67 -15.13
C LYS A 81 -21.31 -28.05 -15.70
N LEU A 82 -20.04 -28.26 -16.03
CA LEU A 82 -19.57 -29.55 -16.56
C LEU A 82 -19.67 -30.67 -15.51
N LEU A 83 -19.48 -30.34 -14.22
CA LEU A 83 -19.65 -31.28 -13.12
C LEU A 83 -21.11 -31.73 -12.99
N PHE A 84 -22.07 -30.79 -13.00
CA PHE A 84 -23.50 -31.10 -12.95
C PHE A 84 -24.00 -31.86 -14.19
N GLN A 85 -23.38 -31.61 -15.36
CA GLN A 85 -23.62 -32.39 -16.58
C GLN A 85 -22.97 -33.79 -16.57
N ARG A 86 -22.33 -34.20 -15.46
CA ARG A 86 -21.59 -35.46 -15.31
C ARG A 86 -20.45 -35.63 -16.32
N LYS A 87 -19.95 -34.53 -16.89
CA LYS A 87 -18.79 -34.47 -17.80
C LYS A 87 -17.49 -34.36 -17.01
N TYR A 88 -17.23 -35.32 -16.13
CA TYR A 88 -16.16 -35.26 -15.13
C TYR A 88 -14.78 -34.96 -15.72
N SER A 89 -14.42 -35.60 -16.84
CA SER A 89 -13.11 -35.39 -17.47
C SER A 89 -12.93 -33.98 -18.05
N ALA A 90 -14.01 -33.31 -18.47
CA ALA A 90 -13.97 -31.94 -18.95
C ALA A 90 -13.96 -30.95 -17.77
N SER A 91 -14.79 -31.20 -16.75
CA SER A 91 -14.79 -30.43 -15.49
C SER A 91 -13.41 -30.44 -14.83
N TYR A 92 -12.78 -31.62 -14.72
CA TYR A 92 -11.43 -31.76 -14.18
C TYR A 92 -10.38 -30.97 -14.98
N ARG A 93 -10.50 -30.93 -16.31
CA ARG A 93 -9.64 -30.10 -17.16
C ARG A 93 -9.78 -28.61 -16.83
N THR A 94 -11.02 -28.14 -16.70
CA THR A 94 -11.32 -26.75 -16.36
C THR A 94 -10.82 -26.40 -14.96
N MET A 95 -10.95 -27.31 -14.00
CA MET A 95 -10.36 -27.17 -12.66
C MET A 95 -8.84 -27.03 -12.72
N LEU A 96 -8.15 -27.86 -13.53
CA LEU A 96 -6.71 -27.74 -13.73
C LEU A 96 -6.31 -26.41 -14.41
N GLN A 97 -7.12 -25.90 -15.34
CA GLN A 97 -6.90 -24.58 -15.93
C GLN A 97 -7.02 -23.46 -14.90
N LEU A 98 -8.05 -23.51 -14.06
CA LEU A 98 -8.25 -22.57 -12.96
C LEU A 98 -7.09 -22.62 -11.97
N LEU A 99 -6.63 -23.83 -11.61
CA LEU A 99 -5.50 -24.03 -10.70
C LEU A 99 -4.19 -23.47 -11.31
N VAL A 100 -3.89 -23.80 -12.57
CA VAL A 100 -2.72 -23.25 -13.27
C VAL A 100 -2.77 -21.73 -13.31
N PHE A 101 -3.94 -21.16 -13.62
CA PHE A 101 -4.11 -19.71 -13.67
C PHE A 101 -3.86 -19.06 -12.30
N GLY A 102 -4.45 -19.58 -11.23
CA GLY A 102 -4.24 -19.07 -9.87
C GLY A 102 -2.79 -19.19 -9.39
N VAL A 103 -2.17 -20.36 -9.59
CA VAL A 103 -0.76 -20.60 -9.23
C VAL A 103 0.18 -19.71 -10.06
N PHE A 104 -0.14 -19.49 -11.34
CA PHE A 104 0.62 -18.57 -12.19
C PHE A 104 0.54 -17.13 -11.66
N LEU A 105 -0.67 -16.61 -11.38
CA LEU A 105 -0.84 -15.26 -10.85
C LEU A 105 -0.09 -15.07 -9.53
N TYR A 106 -0.21 -16.05 -8.62
CA TYR A 106 0.52 -16.04 -7.35
C TYR A 106 2.04 -16.02 -7.56
N THR A 107 2.56 -16.89 -8.42
CA THR A 107 4.00 -16.96 -8.73
C THR A 107 4.50 -15.66 -9.35
N TYR A 108 3.76 -15.14 -10.34
CA TYR A 108 4.10 -13.91 -11.02
C TYR A 108 4.07 -12.73 -10.05
N PHE A 109 3.10 -12.65 -9.14
CA PHE A 109 3.05 -11.63 -8.10
C PHE A 109 4.33 -11.57 -7.25
N TYR A 110 4.84 -12.72 -6.78
CA TYR A 110 6.08 -12.72 -5.97
C TYR A 110 7.33 -12.38 -6.78
N ILE A 111 7.37 -12.78 -8.05
CA ILE A 111 8.46 -12.41 -8.96
C ILE A 111 8.39 -10.92 -9.30
N SER A 112 7.19 -10.38 -9.54
CA SER A 112 7.01 -9.03 -10.04
C SER A 112 7.14 -7.99 -8.93
N TRP A 113 6.73 -8.32 -7.71
CA TRP A 113 6.77 -7.37 -6.60
C TRP A 113 6.77 -8.01 -5.19
N GLY A 114 5.99 -9.06 -4.93
CA GLY A 114 5.71 -9.58 -3.60
C GLY A 114 6.93 -10.05 -2.78
N THR A 115 8.07 -10.32 -3.42
CA THR A 115 9.32 -10.58 -2.68
C THR A 115 9.80 -9.34 -1.88
N ASN A 116 9.32 -8.13 -2.20
CA ASN A 116 9.60 -6.90 -1.43
C ASN A 116 9.07 -6.93 0.02
N TYR A 117 8.15 -7.83 0.39
CA TYR A 117 7.72 -8.01 1.79
C TYR A 117 8.77 -8.64 2.70
N TYR A 118 9.85 -9.17 2.13
CA TYR A 118 10.90 -9.88 2.85
C TYR A 118 12.21 -9.08 2.90
N ARG A 119 12.15 -7.78 2.61
CA ARG A 119 13.28 -6.86 2.72
C ARG A 119 13.66 -6.63 4.18
N ILE A 120 14.82 -6.02 4.38
CA ILE A 120 15.22 -5.46 5.68
C ILE A 120 14.23 -4.34 6.05
N PRO A 121 13.64 -4.35 7.25
CA PRO A 121 12.70 -3.31 7.68
C PRO A 121 13.33 -1.91 7.70
N LEU A 122 12.53 -0.89 7.38
CA LEU A 122 12.93 0.51 7.32
C LEU A 122 13.56 1.00 8.63
N ALA A 123 13.02 0.59 9.78
CA ALA A 123 13.55 0.96 11.09
C ALA A 123 15.04 0.57 11.23
N GLN A 124 15.43 -0.58 10.69
CA GLN A 124 16.82 -1.04 10.73
C GLN A 124 17.70 -0.22 9.76
N HIS A 125 17.20 0.08 8.56
CA HIS A 125 17.90 0.93 7.59
C HIS A 125 18.18 2.33 8.12
N LEU A 126 17.23 2.90 8.87
CA LEU A 126 17.36 4.24 9.44
C LEU A 126 17.95 4.23 10.85
N HIS A 127 18.31 3.06 11.41
CA HIS A 127 18.76 2.91 12.79
C HIS A 127 17.83 3.61 13.79
N LEU A 128 16.55 3.26 13.75
CA LEU A 128 15.50 3.76 14.63
C LEU A 128 15.22 2.76 15.74
N ASP A 129 15.19 3.24 16.97
CA ASP A 129 14.77 2.44 18.13
C ASP A 129 13.26 2.55 18.30
N VAL A 130 12.55 1.54 17.82
CA VAL A 130 11.08 1.46 17.87
C VAL A 130 10.56 0.65 19.07
N ASP A 131 11.47 0.08 19.86
CA ASP A 131 11.14 -0.79 20.99
C ASP A 131 11.14 -0.01 22.32
N HIS A 132 11.96 1.04 22.43
CA HIS A 132 12.07 1.88 23.63
C HIS A 132 11.30 3.20 23.51
N ILE A 133 10.02 3.14 23.15
CA ILE A 133 9.14 4.32 23.08
C ILE A 133 8.23 4.35 24.31
N SER A 134 8.30 5.42 25.09
CA SER A 134 7.43 5.60 26.26
C SER A 134 6.08 6.21 25.87
N LYS A 135 5.07 6.04 26.74
CA LYS A 135 3.78 6.75 26.59
C LYS A 135 3.99 8.27 26.59
N ALA A 136 4.97 8.79 27.34
CA ALA A 136 5.23 10.23 27.38
C ALA A 136 5.75 10.74 26.03
N ASP A 137 6.65 10.00 25.38
CA ASP A 137 7.19 10.36 24.05
C ASP A 137 6.07 10.40 23.00
N HIS A 138 5.20 9.39 23.00
CA HIS A 138 4.03 9.34 22.14
C HIS A 138 3.16 10.59 22.30
N LEU A 139 2.75 10.88 23.54
CA LEU A 139 1.86 11.99 23.84
C LEU A 139 2.49 13.34 23.51
N HIS A 140 3.80 13.48 23.73
CA HIS A 140 4.56 14.67 23.37
C HIS A 140 4.57 14.92 21.85
N VAL A 141 4.87 13.88 21.06
CA VAL A 141 4.87 13.96 19.59
C VAL A 141 3.46 14.26 19.07
N LEU A 142 2.43 13.59 19.61
CA LEU A 142 1.04 13.85 19.24
C LEU A 142 0.63 15.31 19.51
N GLU A 143 0.97 15.85 20.69
CA GLU A 143 0.68 17.25 21.03
C GLU A 143 1.39 18.23 20.09
N LYS A 144 2.68 18.01 19.83
CA LYS A 144 3.47 18.79 18.86
C LYS A 144 2.80 18.79 17.49
N TYR A 145 2.40 17.63 16.99
CA TYR A 145 1.85 17.51 15.63
C TYR A 145 0.46 18.12 15.52
N ILE A 146 -0.38 18.02 16.56
CA ILE A 146 -1.67 18.72 16.61
C ILE A 146 -1.48 20.23 16.48
N LEU A 147 -0.51 20.81 17.21
CA LEU A 147 -0.23 22.24 17.11
C LEU A 147 0.18 22.64 15.69
N ILE A 148 1.10 21.89 15.09
CA ILE A 148 1.57 22.14 13.71
C ILE A 148 0.42 22.00 12.70
N ALA A 149 -0.40 20.94 12.81
CA ALA A 149 -1.52 20.73 11.89
C ALA A 149 -2.57 21.84 12.00
N ASN A 150 -2.87 22.31 13.22
CA ASN A 150 -3.78 23.42 13.44
C ASN A 150 -3.29 24.70 12.76
N GLU A 151 -2.00 25.04 12.95
CA GLU A 151 -1.37 26.22 12.34
C GLU A 151 -1.36 26.13 10.81
N LEU A 152 -0.91 25.00 10.26
CA LEU A 152 -0.89 24.77 8.81
C LEU A 152 -2.28 24.89 8.20
N ARG A 153 -3.30 24.34 8.86
CA ARG A 153 -4.66 24.33 8.35
C ARG A 153 -5.32 25.70 8.35
N GLU A 154 -4.97 26.57 9.30
CA GLU A 154 -5.47 27.94 9.41
C GLU A 154 -5.04 28.80 8.20
N GLY A 155 -3.81 28.60 7.72
CA GLY A 155 -3.28 29.30 6.54
C GLY A 155 -3.62 28.65 5.19
N LEU A 156 -4.42 27.58 5.15
CA LEU A 156 -4.62 26.74 3.98
C LEU A 156 -6.07 26.77 3.47
N ASP A 157 -6.26 27.14 2.21
CA ASP A 157 -7.53 26.98 1.48
C ASP A 157 -7.48 25.75 0.56
N LEU A 158 -7.97 24.62 1.09
CA LEU A 158 -8.05 23.35 0.37
C LEU A 158 -8.94 23.40 -0.89
N SER A 159 -9.88 24.35 -1.01
CA SER A 159 -10.79 24.42 -2.16
C SER A 159 -10.10 24.87 -3.45
N SER A 160 -8.95 25.53 -3.31
CA SER A 160 -8.13 26.03 -4.41
C SER A 160 -7.11 25.00 -4.94
N GLU A 161 -6.96 23.88 -4.25
CA GLU A 161 -5.91 22.90 -4.51
C GLU A 161 -6.20 21.98 -5.71
N SER A 162 -5.14 21.60 -6.43
CA SER A 162 -5.25 20.81 -7.67
C SER A 162 -4.55 19.46 -7.56
N LYS A 163 -5.34 18.39 -7.52
CA LYS A 163 -4.87 16.99 -7.57
C LYS A 163 -3.99 16.71 -8.81
N LYS A 164 -4.29 17.35 -9.94
CA LYS A 164 -3.50 17.22 -11.18
C LYS A 164 -2.09 17.80 -11.02
N ASN A 165 -1.96 18.99 -10.42
CA ASN A 165 -0.66 19.62 -10.18
C ASN A 165 0.13 18.83 -9.14
N ALA A 166 -0.54 18.45 -8.03
CA ALA A 166 0.06 17.62 -6.99
C ALA A 166 0.65 16.33 -7.53
N ARG A 167 -0.06 15.64 -8.43
CA ARG A 167 0.48 14.42 -9.08
C ARG A 167 1.84 14.64 -9.73
N MET A 168 2.03 15.76 -10.44
CA MET A 168 3.29 16.05 -11.12
C MET A 168 4.39 16.45 -10.12
N GLU A 169 4.07 17.29 -9.15
CA GLU A 169 5.03 17.75 -8.13
C GLU A 169 5.49 16.62 -7.23
N LEU A 170 4.56 15.78 -6.76
CA LEU A 170 4.87 14.63 -5.90
C LEU A 170 5.68 13.56 -6.64
N ARG A 171 5.42 13.36 -7.93
CA ARG A 171 6.30 12.55 -8.79
C ARG A 171 7.73 13.09 -8.76
N HIS A 172 7.91 14.38 -8.98
CA HIS A 172 9.24 15.00 -9.00
C HIS A 172 9.94 14.89 -7.62
N LEU A 173 9.19 15.11 -6.54
CA LEU A 173 9.66 14.93 -5.15
C LEU A 173 10.19 13.51 -4.88
N MET A 174 9.51 12.50 -5.40
CA MET A 174 9.88 11.09 -5.23
C MET A 174 11.04 10.68 -6.14
N CYS A 175 11.13 11.21 -7.37
CA CYS A 175 12.29 10.99 -8.24
C CYS A 175 13.60 11.53 -7.62
N ASN A 176 13.52 12.69 -6.96
CA ASN A 176 14.67 13.35 -6.33
C ASN A 176 14.84 12.96 -4.86
N ASP A 177 14.50 11.71 -4.50
CA ASP A 177 14.70 11.23 -3.15
C ASP A 177 16.17 10.93 -2.83
N ASP A 178 16.73 11.61 -1.85
CA ASP A 178 18.08 11.33 -1.34
C ASP A 178 18.05 10.65 0.04
N LEU A 179 16.95 10.78 0.78
CA LEU A 179 16.83 10.32 2.17
C LEU A 179 16.77 8.79 2.27
N PHE A 180 16.04 8.14 1.36
CA PHE A 180 15.84 6.70 1.36
C PHE A 180 16.66 6.01 0.27
N THR A 181 17.73 6.65 -0.23
CA THR A 181 18.66 6.02 -1.16
C THR A 181 19.56 5.00 -0.42
N PRO A 182 19.80 3.79 -0.96
CA PRO A 182 19.33 3.22 -2.23
C PRO A 182 18.09 2.31 -2.07
N MET A 183 17.33 2.45 -1.00
CA MET A 183 16.18 1.59 -0.69
C MET A 183 15.02 1.77 -1.68
N LEU A 184 14.78 2.99 -2.15
CA LEU A 184 13.74 3.30 -3.13
C LEU A 184 14.23 3.15 -4.57
N SER A 185 13.56 2.29 -5.35
CA SER A 185 13.78 2.20 -6.79
C SER A 185 13.24 3.44 -7.51
N LYS A 186 14.06 4.06 -8.36
CA LYS A 186 13.69 5.27 -9.13
C LYS A 186 13.28 4.98 -10.58
N THR A 187 13.15 3.70 -10.95
CA THR A 187 12.92 3.28 -12.35
C THR A 187 11.54 3.65 -12.88
N GLN A 188 10.56 3.73 -11.98
CA GLN A 188 9.20 4.15 -12.28
C GLN A 188 8.66 4.95 -11.10
N VAL A 189 8.23 6.18 -11.39
CA VAL A 189 7.55 7.05 -10.43
C VAL A 189 6.43 7.71 -11.19
N HIS A 190 5.26 7.08 -11.19
CA HIS A 190 4.12 7.58 -11.93
C HIS A 190 2.81 7.01 -11.38
N SER A 191 1.88 7.90 -11.06
CA SER A 191 0.52 7.54 -10.66
C SER A 191 -0.52 7.93 -11.72
N LYS A 192 -1.59 7.15 -11.76
CA LYS A 192 -2.76 7.36 -12.62
C LYS A 192 -4.03 7.50 -11.76
N ALA A 193 -5.12 7.90 -12.39
CA ALA A 193 -6.44 7.68 -11.81
C ALA A 193 -6.89 6.24 -12.10
N PRO A 194 -7.59 5.57 -11.17
CA PRO A 194 -8.37 4.38 -11.48
C PRO A 194 -9.35 4.63 -12.63
N ILE A 195 -9.75 3.57 -13.33
CA ILE A 195 -10.85 3.64 -14.31
C ILE A 195 -12.15 4.14 -13.65
N SER A 196 -12.39 3.75 -12.40
CA SER A 196 -13.50 4.24 -11.58
C SER A 196 -13.04 4.47 -10.15
N SER A 197 -12.92 5.74 -9.76
CA SER A 197 -12.62 6.13 -8.37
C SER A 197 -13.77 5.78 -7.42
N GLU A 198 -15.01 5.87 -7.90
CA GLU A 198 -16.19 5.48 -7.14
C GLU A 198 -16.19 4.00 -6.76
N LEU A 199 -15.87 3.12 -7.72
CA LEU A 199 -15.75 1.68 -7.45
C LEU A 199 -14.66 1.39 -6.42
N VAL A 200 -13.51 2.06 -6.54
CA VAL A 200 -12.40 1.94 -5.58
C VAL A 200 -12.82 2.43 -4.19
N SER A 201 -13.63 3.48 -4.10
CA SER A 201 -14.19 3.98 -2.84
C SER A 201 -15.10 2.95 -2.15
N TYR A 202 -15.90 2.16 -2.89
CA TYR A 202 -16.70 1.06 -2.33
C TYR A 202 -15.87 -0.08 -1.72
N PHE A 203 -14.60 -0.22 -2.12
CA PHE A 203 -13.65 -1.09 -1.45
C PHE A 203 -12.95 -0.43 -0.25
N THR A 204 -13.29 0.83 0.05
CA THR A 204 -12.66 1.68 1.07
C THR A 204 -11.15 1.82 0.91
N VAL A 205 -10.71 1.95 -0.34
CA VAL A 205 -9.31 2.07 -0.73
C VAL A 205 -9.02 3.52 -1.17
N THR A 206 -7.97 4.12 -0.60
CA THR A 206 -7.50 5.48 -0.93
C THR A 206 -6.61 5.50 -2.18
N GLY A 207 -5.85 4.43 -2.38
CA GLY A 207 -4.96 4.23 -3.51
C GLY A 207 -4.54 2.77 -3.58
N TYR A 208 -3.95 2.36 -4.70
CA TYR A 208 -3.37 1.03 -4.80
C TYR A 208 -2.28 0.99 -5.86
N PHE A 209 -1.27 0.19 -5.55
CA PHE A 209 -0.29 -0.28 -6.49
C PHE A 209 -0.74 -1.61 -7.12
N ASN A 210 -0.67 -1.71 -8.46
CA ASN A 210 -0.94 -2.95 -9.17
C ASN A 210 0.38 -3.72 -9.40
N PRO A 211 0.64 -4.84 -8.71
CA PRO A 211 1.90 -5.57 -8.84
C PRO A 211 2.04 -6.29 -10.19
N PHE A 212 0.96 -6.43 -10.96
CA PHE A 212 0.97 -7.14 -12.23
C PHE A 212 1.40 -6.26 -13.40
N THR A 213 0.95 -4.99 -13.39
CA THR A 213 1.27 -3.98 -14.40
C THR A 213 2.25 -2.91 -13.91
N GLN A 214 2.58 -2.93 -12.61
CA GLN A 214 3.43 -1.97 -11.92
C GLN A 214 2.88 -0.53 -11.91
N GLU A 215 1.58 -0.36 -12.17
CA GLU A 215 0.92 0.95 -12.18
C GLU A 215 0.42 1.34 -10.79
N VAL A 216 0.64 2.60 -10.41
CA VAL A 216 0.05 3.21 -9.21
C VAL A 216 -1.24 3.92 -9.55
N HIS A 217 -2.23 3.78 -8.68
CA HIS A 217 -3.50 4.47 -8.78
C HIS A 217 -3.79 5.20 -7.48
N VAL A 218 -4.22 6.46 -7.59
CA VAL A 218 -4.73 7.23 -6.45
C VAL A 218 -6.20 7.50 -6.70
N ASN A 219 -7.05 7.19 -5.74
CA ASN A 219 -8.49 7.44 -5.84
C ASN A 219 -8.74 8.95 -5.98
N GLN A 220 -9.48 9.37 -7.00
CA GLN A 220 -9.73 10.79 -7.26
C GLN A 220 -10.89 11.34 -6.42
N ASP A 221 -11.67 10.50 -5.74
CA ASP A 221 -12.83 10.91 -4.95
C ASP A 221 -12.50 11.13 -3.47
N ILE A 222 -11.34 10.66 -2.99
CA ILE A 222 -10.93 10.85 -1.59
C ILE A 222 -10.89 12.33 -1.19
N PRO A 223 -11.11 12.64 0.10
CA PRO A 223 -10.97 13.99 0.62
C PRO A 223 -9.62 14.60 0.25
N ILE A 224 -9.64 15.89 -0.11
CA ILE A 224 -8.48 16.55 -0.71
C ILE A 224 -7.30 16.66 0.27
N GLN A 225 -7.57 16.79 1.57
CA GLN A 225 -6.57 16.79 2.64
C GLN A 225 -5.70 15.52 2.66
N SER A 226 -6.23 14.36 2.23
CA SER A 226 -5.53 13.07 2.28
C SER A 226 -4.76 12.74 1.00
N TYR A 227 -5.00 13.49 -0.09
CA TYR A 227 -4.51 13.13 -1.42
C TYR A 227 -2.97 13.14 -1.53
N PRO A 228 -2.24 14.18 -1.07
CA PRO A 228 -0.78 14.18 -1.19
C PRO A 228 -0.12 13.01 -0.48
N PHE A 229 -0.54 12.73 0.76
CA PHE A 229 -0.05 11.60 1.54
C PHE A 229 -0.30 10.28 0.84
N THR A 230 -1.54 10.04 0.39
CA THR A 230 -1.90 8.82 -0.36
C THR A 230 -1.06 8.69 -1.63
N ALA A 231 -0.87 9.77 -2.39
CA ALA A 231 -0.10 9.72 -3.62
C ALA A 231 1.37 9.33 -3.39
N VAL A 232 2.00 9.85 -2.33
CA VAL A 232 3.38 9.46 -1.99
C VAL A 232 3.44 8.04 -1.44
N HIS A 233 2.46 7.64 -0.61
CA HIS A 233 2.34 6.28 -0.09
C HIS A 233 2.33 5.26 -1.23
N GLU A 234 1.46 5.43 -2.22
CA GLU A 234 1.37 4.47 -3.33
C GLU A 234 2.61 4.49 -4.24
N LEU A 235 3.24 5.65 -4.40
CA LEU A 235 4.53 5.73 -5.09
C LEU A 235 5.61 4.96 -4.32
N ALA A 236 5.63 4.99 -2.98
CA ALA A 236 6.57 4.19 -2.19
C ALA A 236 6.40 2.68 -2.45
N HIS A 237 5.16 2.19 -2.59
CA HIS A 237 4.92 0.81 -3.03
C HIS A 237 5.53 0.50 -4.39
N GLN A 238 5.31 1.36 -5.40
CA GLN A 238 5.93 1.23 -6.73
C GLN A 238 7.46 1.33 -6.71
N MET A 239 8.02 2.01 -5.72
CA MET A 239 9.46 2.12 -5.52
C MET A 239 10.04 0.93 -4.72
N GLY A 240 9.21 -0.08 -4.42
CA GLY A 240 9.64 -1.38 -3.90
C GLY A 240 9.50 -1.56 -2.40
N ILE A 241 8.69 -0.74 -1.71
CA ILE A 241 8.40 -0.90 -0.29
C ILE A 241 7.16 -1.75 -0.12
N GLY A 242 7.29 -2.89 0.56
CA GLY A 242 6.19 -3.83 0.76
C GLY A 242 5.24 -3.41 1.88
N PHE A 243 5.77 -2.92 3.00
CA PHE A 243 4.97 -2.68 4.20
C PHE A 243 4.25 -1.33 4.18
N GLU A 244 2.94 -1.37 4.44
CA GLU A 244 2.06 -0.18 4.54
C GLU A 244 2.58 0.87 5.53
N ASP A 245 3.02 0.46 6.72
CA ASP A 245 3.55 1.36 7.75
C ASP A 245 4.82 2.10 7.30
N GLU A 246 5.65 1.44 6.48
CA GLU A 246 6.86 2.04 5.92
C GLU A 246 6.52 3.01 4.78
N CYS A 247 5.56 2.66 3.93
CA CYS A 247 5.01 3.58 2.92
C CYS A 247 4.39 4.82 3.57
N ASN A 248 3.63 4.65 4.65
CA ASN A 248 3.09 5.75 5.45
C ASN A 248 4.19 6.64 6.03
N PHE A 249 5.25 6.05 6.58
CA PHE A 249 6.36 6.81 7.14
C PHE A 249 7.15 7.56 6.06
N ILE A 250 7.36 6.95 4.89
CA ILE A 250 7.97 7.62 3.73
C ILE A 250 7.10 8.79 3.29
N ALA A 251 5.79 8.60 3.16
CA ALA A 251 4.86 9.68 2.82
C ALA A 251 4.95 10.83 3.83
N PHE A 252 4.92 10.53 5.12
CA PHE A 252 5.14 11.52 6.18
C PHE A 252 6.45 12.28 5.97
N ARG A 253 7.59 11.57 5.88
CA ARG A 253 8.91 12.21 5.80
C ARG A 253 9.12 13.04 4.55
N LYS A 254 8.61 12.59 3.40
CA LYS A 254 8.76 13.32 2.14
C LYS A 254 7.96 14.62 2.12
N LEU A 255 6.88 14.70 2.90
CA LEU A 255 5.91 15.79 2.81
C LEU A 255 6.03 16.85 3.91
N ILE A 256 6.48 16.52 5.14
CA ILE A 256 6.47 17.49 6.24
C ILE A 256 7.42 18.69 6.08
N ASP A 257 8.44 18.54 5.24
CA ASP A 257 9.45 19.57 4.96
C ASP A 257 9.21 20.25 3.59
N HIS A 258 8.08 19.97 2.92
CA HIS A 258 7.80 20.47 1.58
C HIS A 258 7.30 21.93 1.59
N ASN A 259 7.69 22.75 0.62
CA ASN A 259 7.30 24.18 0.58
C ASN A 259 5.79 24.44 0.46
N ASN A 260 5.04 23.49 -0.09
CA ASN A 260 3.57 23.56 -0.21
C ASN A 260 2.90 23.21 1.14
N LEU A 261 2.12 24.15 1.69
CA LEU A 261 1.39 23.99 2.96
C LEU A 261 0.40 22.82 2.95
N TRP A 262 -0.29 22.57 1.83
CA TRP A 262 -1.21 21.44 1.69
C TRP A 262 -0.51 20.10 1.87
N TYR A 263 0.70 19.95 1.34
CA TYR A 263 1.46 18.70 1.42
C TYR A 263 1.92 18.43 2.85
N ARG A 264 2.44 19.46 3.52
CA ARG A 264 2.80 19.40 4.94
C ARG A 264 1.57 19.07 5.79
N TYR A 265 0.46 19.79 5.57
CA TYR A 265 -0.79 19.56 6.29
C TYR A 265 -1.27 18.12 6.12
N SER A 266 -1.31 17.61 4.88
CA SER A 266 -1.70 16.23 4.57
C SER A 266 -0.88 15.21 5.38
N ALA A 267 0.43 15.41 5.48
CA ALA A 267 1.31 14.53 6.24
C ALA A 267 1.04 14.53 7.74
N TYR A 268 0.92 15.72 8.35
CA TYR A 268 0.59 15.82 9.78
C TYR A 268 -0.83 15.32 10.06
N TYR A 269 -1.80 15.64 9.20
CA TYR A 269 -3.19 15.21 9.30
C TYR A 269 -3.31 13.69 9.39
N GLU A 270 -2.74 12.96 8.42
CA GLU A 270 -2.75 11.49 8.40
C GLU A 270 -2.00 10.91 9.60
N THR A 271 -0.83 11.47 9.92
CA THR A 271 0.01 10.98 11.02
C THR A 271 -0.65 11.15 12.39
N ILE A 272 -1.39 12.24 12.62
CA ILE A 272 -2.18 12.44 13.83
C ILE A 272 -3.23 11.33 13.97
N GLN A 273 -3.88 10.90 12.88
CA GLN A 273 -4.84 9.79 12.96
C GLN A 273 -4.15 8.49 13.44
N TYR A 274 -2.96 8.18 12.93
CA TYR A 274 -2.17 7.04 13.40
C TYR A 274 -1.76 7.19 14.88
N LEU A 275 -1.35 8.38 15.31
CA LEU A 275 -0.99 8.66 16.70
C LEU A 275 -2.21 8.66 17.64
N LEU A 276 -3.42 8.94 17.17
CA LEU A 276 -4.64 8.90 17.98
C LEU A 276 -5.19 7.48 18.16
N ARG A 277 -4.97 6.56 17.21
CA ARG A 277 -5.52 5.19 17.24
C ARG A 277 -5.22 4.43 18.54
N PRO A 278 -3.99 4.42 19.09
CA PRO A 278 -3.70 3.66 20.31
C PRO A 278 -4.42 4.20 21.55
N LEU A 279 -4.85 5.46 21.52
CA LEU A 279 -5.58 6.11 22.60
C LEU A 279 -7.07 5.70 22.60
N LEU A 280 -7.59 5.01 21.57
CA LEU A 280 -9.00 4.59 21.50
C LEU A 280 -9.44 3.70 22.69
N HIS A 281 -8.50 3.01 23.34
CA HIS A 281 -8.75 2.23 24.56
C HIS A 281 -8.97 3.11 25.80
N ASP A 282 -8.44 4.33 25.80
CA ASP A 282 -8.56 5.34 26.86
C ASP A 282 -9.41 6.51 26.34
N LYS A 283 -10.74 6.37 26.47
CA LYS A 283 -11.69 7.33 25.89
C LYS A 283 -11.49 8.74 26.41
N GLU A 284 -11.16 8.92 27.69
CA GLU A 284 -10.97 10.25 28.28
C GLU A 284 -9.72 10.91 27.69
N LEU A 285 -8.61 10.17 27.62
CA LEU A 285 -7.38 10.67 27.01
C LEU A 285 -7.60 10.99 25.53
N TYR A 286 -8.21 10.08 24.76
CA TYR A 286 -8.53 10.30 23.36
C TYR A 286 -9.35 11.59 23.15
N GLN A 287 -10.43 11.77 23.91
CA GLN A 287 -11.27 12.96 23.80
C GLN A 287 -10.52 14.24 24.19
N SER A 288 -9.63 14.18 25.18
CA SER A 288 -8.80 15.32 25.56
C SER A 288 -7.88 15.78 24.42
N TYR A 289 -7.33 14.86 23.62
CA TYR A 289 -6.50 15.20 22.45
C TYR A 289 -7.32 15.64 21.24
N ILE A 290 -8.47 14.99 20.98
CA ILE A 290 -9.41 15.47 19.96
C ILE A 290 -9.85 16.90 20.26
N ALA A 291 -10.07 17.25 21.52
CA ALA A 291 -10.46 18.59 21.91
C ALA A 291 -9.42 19.66 21.50
N LYS A 292 -8.12 19.30 21.46
CA LYS A 292 -7.01 20.19 21.06
C LYS A 292 -6.96 20.48 19.55
N LEU A 293 -7.64 19.71 18.71
CA LEU A 293 -7.73 19.99 17.26
C LEU A 293 -8.54 21.27 17.01
N SER A 294 -8.12 22.08 16.04
CA SER A 294 -8.85 23.27 15.63
C SER A 294 -10.19 22.92 14.98
N PRO A 295 -11.16 23.85 14.92
CA PRO A 295 -12.44 23.60 14.24
C PRO A 295 -12.29 23.16 12.78
N LEU A 296 -11.29 23.70 12.07
CA LEU A 296 -11.02 23.35 10.67
C LEU A 296 -10.50 21.90 10.54
N VAL A 297 -9.54 21.50 11.38
CA VAL A 297 -9.03 20.12 11.35
C VAL A 297 -10.13 19.11 11.76
N LYS A 298 -10.95 19.46 12.76
CA LYS A 298 -12.12 18.65 13.14
C LYS A 298 -13.14 18.51 12.00
N ALA A 299 -13.35 19.58 11.22
CA ALA A 299 -14.23 19.54 10.06
C ALA A 299 -13.69 18.61 8.97
N ASP A 300 -12.38 18.63 8.73
CA ASP A 300 -11.73 17.71 7.78
C ASP A 300 -11.86 16.24 8.24
N PHE A 301 -11.70 15.95 9.55
CA PHE A 301 -11.96 14.61 10.12
C PHE A 301 -13.41 14.16 9.91
N LEU A 302 -14.37 15.07 10.10
CA LEU A 302 -15.79 14.78 9.90
C LEU A 302 -16.11 14.53 8.43
N GLN A 303 -15.54 15.34 7.52
CA GLN A 303 -15.70 15.18 6.08
C GLN A 303 -15.19 13.81 5.63
N GLU A 304 -13.99 13.43 6.05
CA GLU A 304 -13.42 12.12 5.72
C GLU A 304 -14.29 10.98 6.28
N LYS A 305 -14.72 11.09 7.54
CA LYS A 305 -15.59 10.10 8.14
C LYS A 305 -16.91 9.91 7.38
N GLU A 306 -17.59 11.00 7.03
CA GLU A 306 -18.86 10.92 6.29
C GLU A 306 -18.65 10.44 4.85
N PHE A 307 -17.51 10.77 4.22
CA PHE A 307 -17.11 10.18 2.94
C PHE A 307 -17.00 8.66 3.04
N TRP A 308 -16.18 8.12 3.96
CA TRP A 308 -16.03 6.67 4.05
C TRP A 308 -17.30 5.94 4.49
N LYS A 309 -18.14 6.60 5.30
CA LYS A 309 -19.44 6.07 5.71
C LYS A 309 -20.40 5.91 4.52
N SER A 310 -20.38 6.81 3.53
CA SER A 310 -21.25 6.70 2.35
C SER A 310 -20.87 5.52 1.43
N TYR A 311 -19.61 5.08 1.47
CA TYR A 311 -19.12 3.92 0.73
C TYR A 311 -19.04 2.63 1.56
N SER A 312 -19.23 2.72 2.88
CA SER A 312 -19.20 1.55 3.76
C SER A 312 -20.41 0.64 3.54
N GLY A 313 -20.16 -0.66 3.40
CA GLY A 313 -21.19 -1.65 3.14
C GLY A 313 -20.66 -3.08 3.16
N TRP A 314 -21.48 -4.05 2.72
CA TRP A 314 -21.11 -5.47 2.75
C TRP A 314 -19.89 -5.80 1.87
N ILE A 315 -19.67 -5.04 0.80
CA ILE A 315 -18.51 -5.20 -0.10
C ILE A 315 -17.21 -4.95 0.68
N ASN A 316 -17.15 -3.89 1.47
CA ASN A 316 -15.99 -3.58 2.32
C ASN A 316 -15.74 -4.73 3.32
N SER A 317 -16.76 -5.24 4.01
CA SER A 317 -16.56 -6.34 4.97
C SER A 317 -15.94 -7.58 4.32
N VAL A 318 -16.34 -7.91 3.10
CA VAL A 318 -15.74 -9.02 2.35
C VAL A 318 -14.31 -8.69 1.94
N ALA A 319 -14.07 -7.48 1.41
CA ALA A 319 -12.75 -7.02 1.01
C ALA A 319 -11.76 -7.03 2.19
N ALA A 320 -12.18 -6.56 3.36
CA ALA A 320 -11.37 -6.54 4.59
C ALA A 320 -10.93 -7.94 5.02
N VAL A 321 -11.79 -8.96 4.88
CA VAL A 321 -11.41 -10.36 5.18
C VAL A 321 -10.34 -10.87 4.21
N PHE A 322 -10.47 -10.57 2.92
CA PHE A 322 -9.46 -10.97 1.93
C PHE A 322 -8.15 -10.20 2.10
N TYR A 323 -8.22 -8.90 2.33
CA TYR A 323 -7.05 -8.03 2.50
C TYR A 323 -6.27 -8.37 3.77
N SER A 324 -6.96 -8.56 4.91
CA SER A 324 -6.33 -9.00 6.16
C SER A 324 -5.65 -10.37 6.04
N GLY A 325 -6.30 -11.31 5.34
CA GLY A 325 -5.70 -12.60 5.02
C GLY A 325 -4.47 -12.47 4.11
N TYR A 326 -4.55 -11.63 3.10
CA TYR A 326 -3.45 -11.33 2.16
C TYR A 326 -2.25 -10.70 2.88
N LEU A 327 -2.46 -9.69 3.70
CA LEU A 327 -1.39 -9.05 4.47
C LEU A 327 -0.72 -10.05 5.42
N LYS A 328 -1.51 -10.81 6.18
CA LYS A 328 -0.98 -11.81 7.12
C LYS A 328 -0.13 -12.87 6.43
N HIS A 329 -0.52 -13.30 5.23
CA HIS A 329 0.23 -14.27 4.43
C HIS A 329 1.56 -13.69 3.91
N ASN A 330 1.59 -12.40 3.57
CA ASN A 330 2.75 -11.71 3.01
C ASN A 330 3.66 -11.10 4.09
N ASN A 331 3.86 -11.81 5.20
CA ASN A 331 4.70 -11.35 6.31
C ASN A 331 4.27 -9.99 6.88
N GLN A 332 3.00 -9.61 6.71
CA GLN A 332 2.38 -8.42 7.27
C GLN A 332 1.21 -8.79 8.20
N PRO A 333 1.46 -9.44 9.36
CA PRO A 333 0.40 -9.76 10.30
C PRO A 333 -0.28 -8.49 10.82
N GLU A 334 -1.59 -8.39 10.61
CA GLU A 334 -2.41 -7.33 11.22
C GLU A 334 -2.56 -7.57 12.73
N GLY A 335 -2.57 -6.48 13.50
CA GLY A 335 -2.75 -6.52 14.96
C GLY A 335 -2.31 -5.23 15.64
N LEU A 336 -2.61 -5.12 16.95
CA LEU A 336 -2.27 -3.96 17.79
C LEU A 336 -0.79 -3.55 17.70
N GLU A 337 0.13 -4.51 17.54
CA GLU A 337 1.56 -4.21 17.41
C GLU A 337 1.95 -3.52 16.11
N ARG A 338 1.24 -3.79 14.99
CA ARG A 338 1.46 -3.10 13.70
C ARG A 338 0.66 -1.83 13.53
N TYR A 339 -0.56 -1.73 14.07
CA TYR A 339 -1.28 -0.44 14.13
C TYR A 339 -0.47 0.65 14.87
N ASN A 340 0.53 0.23 15.64
CA ASN A 340 1.50 1.09 16.29
C ASN A 340 2.77 1.35 15.46
N MET A 341 3.07 0.60 14.39
CA MET A 341 4.38 0.68 13.74
C MET A 341 4.61 2.00 13.02
N MET A 342 3.64 2.50 12.24
CA MET A 342 3.74 3.86 11.68
C MET A 342 3.97 4.92 12.77
N ALA A 343 3.17 4.88 13.85
CA ALA A 343 3.34 5.78 14.99
C ALA A 343 4.73 5.64 15.64
N LYS A 344 5.20 4.41 15.85
CA LYS A 344 6.53 4.12 16.41
C LYS A 344 7.65 4.65 15.54
N LEU A 345 7.59 4.45 14.21
CA LEU A 345 8.59 4.96 13.27
C LEU A 345 8.70 6.49 13.35
N VAL A 346 7.55 7.18 13.40
CA VAL A 346 7.48 8.63 13.54
C VAL A 346 8.06 9.10 14.88
N ILE A 347 7.66 8.48 15.99
CA ILE A 347 8.15 8.86 17.32
C ILE A 347 9.65 8.61 17.44
N ALA A 348 10.13 7.43 17.01
CA ALA A 348 11.56 7.10 17.03
C ALA A 348 12.39 8.09 16.19
N TRP A 349 11.86 8.52 15.04
CA TRP A 349 12.49 9.52 14.19
C TRP A 349 12.61 10.89 14.89
N GLU A 350 11.54 11.35 15.55
CA GLU A 350 11.56 12.60 16.32
C GLU A 350 12.56 12.55 17.48
N LEU A 351 12.57 11.47 18.26
CA LEU A 351 13.49 11.29 19.39
C LEU A 351 14.95 11.30 18.94
N LYS A 352 15.26 10.63 17.82
CA LYS A 352 16.60 10.61 17.23
C LYS A 352 17.07 12.00 16.81
N ASN A 353 16.19 12.82 16.26
CA ASN A 353 16.53 14.17 15.80
C ASN A 353 16.65 15.19 16.94
N GLN A 354 15.89 15.02 18.03
CA GLN A 354 16.07 15.82 19.24
C GLN A 354 17.46 15.59 19.85
N GLN A 355 17.88 14.34 19.97
CA GLN A 355 19.20 14.00 20.51
C GLN A 355 20.37 14.54 19.68
N THR A 356 20.19 14.77 18.37
CA THR A 356 21.23 15.32 17.49
C THR A 356 21.25 16.84 17.44
N SER A 357 20.23 17.52 17.96
CA SER A 357 20.15 18.99 18.05
C SER A 357 20.56 19.54 19.43
N ASP A 358 20.73 18.67 20.42
CA ASP A 358 21.24 18.99 21.77
C ASP A 358 22.78 18.89 21.89
N PHE A 359 23.50 18.62 20.79
CA PHE A 359 24.96 18.68 20.66
C PHE A 359 25.35 19.77 19.65
#